data_AF-A0A5J6I894-F1
#
_entry.id   AF-A0A5J6I894-F1
#
_cell.length_a   1.000
_cell.length_b   1.000
_cell.length_c   1.000
_cell.angle_alpha   90.00
_cell.angle_beta   90.00
_cell.angle_gamma   90.00
#
_symmetry.space_group_name_H-M   'P 1'
#
loop_
_entity.id
_entity.type
_entity.pdbx_description
1 polymer ?
#
loop_
_entity_poly.entity_id
_entity_poly.type
_entity_poly.pdbx_seq_one_letter_code
_entity_poly.pdbx_strand_id
1 'polypeptide(L)'
;MAFHDDGDVFEVCDTKADGAGVTGYVYEKDPVTLNVKMVRSVSDGGDAGCGKISDYDVGRWQVYMLLDSHAAGVPSVKSEWFTE
;
A
#
# COMPACT_ATOMS: atom_id res chain seq x y z
N MET A 1 -7.27 11.18 27.94
CA MET A 1 -7.65 10.39 26.76
C MET A 1 -6.52 10.59 25.77
N ALA A 2 -5.65 9.60 25.62
CA ALA A 2 -4.65 9.62 24.56
C ALA A 2 -5.27 8.87 23.38
N PHE A 3 -5.48 9.55 22.27
CA PHE A 3 -5.78 8.89 21.01
C PHE A 3 -4.43 8.37 20.50
N HIS A 4 -4.22 7.06 20.61
CA HIS A 4 -3.13 6.39 19.91
C HIS A 4 -3.68 5.99 18.56
N ASP A 5 -3.38 6.82 17.57
CA ASP A 5 -3.31 6.37 16.20
C ASP A 5 -1.92 5.76 16.00
N ASP A 6 -1.86 4.43 15.92
CA ASP A 6 -0.61 3.69 15.73
C ASP A 6 -0.27 3.54 14.23
N GLY A 7 -0.77 4.48 13.40
CA GLY A 7 -0.61 4.49 11.95
C GLY A 7 -1.58 3.54 11.25
N ASP A 8 -2.02 3.92 10.05
CA ASP A 8 -2.77 3.05 9.17
C ASP A 8 -1.89 1.87 8.73
N VAL A 9 -2.42 0.66 8.89
CA VAL A 9 -1.71 -0.55 8.49
C VAL A 9 -2.04 -0.90 7.06
N PHE A 10 -1.03 -0.86 6.20
CA PHE A 10 -1.08 -1.39 4.85
C PHE A 10 -0.40 -2.75 4.80
N GLU A 11 -1.14 -3.77 4.37
CA GLU A 11 -0.64 -5.14 4.26
C GLU A 11 -0.74 -5.61 2.81
N VAL A 12 0.34 -6.23 2.33
CA VAL A 12 0.42 -6.84 1.00
C VAL A 12 0.87 -8.27 1.18
N CYS A 13 0.00 -9.21 0.79
CA CYS A 13 0.26 -10.64 0.89
C CYS A 13 0.32 -11.27 -0.50
N ASP A 14 1.39 -12.04 -0.79
CA ASP A 14 1.32 -13.03 -1.85
C ASP A 14 0.59 -14.27 -1.33
N THR A 15 -0.69 -14.40 -1.72
CA THR A 15 -1.53 -15.56 -1.33
C THR A 15 -1.32 -16.78 -2.21
N LYS A 16 -0.61 -16.66 -3.34
CA LYS A 16 -0.37 -17.77 -4.25
C LYS A 16 0.90 -18.53 -3.91
N ALA A 17 1.89 -17.88 -3.30
CA ALA A 17 3.17 -18.48 -2.94
C ALA A 17 3.82 -19.21 -4.14
N ASP A 18 3.62 -18.69 -5.35
CA ASP A 18 4.13 -19.27 -6.59
C ASP A 18 5.56 -18.80 -6.90
N GLY A 19 6.18 -18.11 -5.94
CA GLY A 19 7.50 -17.50 -6.04
C GLY A 19 7.49 -16.15 -6.76
N ALA A 20 6.31 -15.67 -7.19
CA ALA A 20 6.15 -14.34 -7.75
C ALA A 20 5.68 -13.36 -6.67
N GLY A 21 6.63 -12.61 -6.11
CA GLY A 21 6.31 -11.58 -5.12
C GLY A 21 5.33 -10.52 -5.63
N VAL A 22 4.76 -9.78 -4.70
CA VAL A 22 3.87 -8.65 -4.89
C VAL A 22 4.49 -7.44 -4.20
N THR A 23 4.48 -6.31 -4.90
CA THR A 23 4.85 -5.01 -4.33
C THR A 23 3.63 -4.10 -4.30
N GLY A 24 3.25 -3.62 -3.13
CA GLY A 24 2.27 -2.55 -2.97
C GLY A 24 2.93 -1.18 -2.86
N TYR A 25 2.36 -0.21 -3.54
CA TYR A 25 2.78 1.19 -3.51
C TYR A 25 1.63 2.03 -2.98
N VAL A 26 1.88 2.79 -1.91
CA VAL A 26 0.91 3.74 -1.36
C VAL A 26 1.16 5.10 -2.00
N TYR A 27 0.10 5.66 -2.57
CA TYR A 27 0.09 6.99 -3.13
C TYR A 27 -0.79 7.90 -2.30
N GLU A 28 -0.32 9.11 -2.07
CA GLU A 28 -1.01 10.18 -1.36
C GLU A 28 -1.36 11.29 -2.34
N LYS A 29 -2.56 11.86 -2.20
CA LYS A 29 -3.02 13.04 -2.91
C LYS A 29 -3.17 14.23 -1.97
N ASP A 30 -2.51 15.31 -2.33
CA ASP A 30 -2.61 16.57 -1.62
C ASP A 30 -4.01 17.19 -1.75
N PRO A 31 -4.74 17.50 -0.66
CA PRO A 31 -6.11 18.02 -0.75
C PRO A 31 -6.15 19.47 -1.25
N VAL A 32 -5.02 20.19 -1.22
CA VAL A 32 -4.89 21.58 -1.66
C VAL A 32 -4.35 21.64 -3.08
N THR A 33 -3.22 20.97 -3.34
CA THR A 33 -2.53 21.04 -4.63
C THR A 33 -2.98 19.98 -5.62
N LEU A 34 -3.75 18.97 -5.17
CA LEU A 34 -4.23 17.82 -5.93
C LEU A 34 -3.11 16.95 -6.54
N ASN A 35 -1.87 17.18 -6.14
CA ASN A 35 -0.71 16.41 -6.60
C ASN A 35 -0.72 15.03 -5.96
N VAL A 36 -0.37 14.01 -6.76
CA VAL A 36 -0.25 12.62 -6.32
C VAL A 36 1.21 12.25 -6.24
N LYS A 37 1.64 11.65 -5.12
CA LYS A 37 3.02 11.19 -4.91
C LYS A 37 3.04 9.81 -4.26
N MET A 38 4.04 8.99 -4.59
CA MET A 38 4.29 7.75 -3.87
C MET A 38 4.92 8.09 -2.52
N VAL A 39 4.34 7.56 -1.43
CA VAL A 39 4.76 7.87 -0.05
C VAL A 39 5.36 6.66 0.65
N ARG A 40 4.94 5.45 0.27
CA ARG A 40 5.47 4.19 0.79
C ARG A 40 5.41 3.10 -0.28
N SER A 41 6.26 2.10 -0.10
CA SER A 41 6.25 0.86 -0.87
C SER A 41 6.54 -0.29 0.06
N VAL A 42 5.90 -1.43 -0.16
CA VAL A 42 6.12 -2.66 0.60
C VAL A 42 6.06 -3.85 -0.34
N SER A 43 7.03 -4.75 -0.20
CA SER A 43 7.07 -6.00 -0.94
C SER A 43 6.95 -7.16 0.05
N ASP A 44 6.29 -8.23 -0.36
CA ASP A 44 6.27 -9.49 0.40
C ASP A 44 7.63 -10.22 0.35
N GLY A 45 8.54 -9.80 -0.54
CA GLY A 45 9.87 -10.39 -0.70
C GLY A 45 9.91 -11.64 -1.59
N GLY A 46 8.78 -12.06 -2.18
CA GLY A 46 8.70 -13.26 -3.02
C GLY A 46 8.57 -14.58 -2.26
N ASP A 47 8.30 -14.51 -0.96
CA ASP A 47 8.05 -15.66 -0.08
C ASP A 47 6.57 -15.67 0.35
N ALA A 48 6.06 -16.85 0.72
CA ALA A 48 4.69 -16.98 1.26
C ALA A 48 4.55 -16.16 2.56
N GLY A 49 4.17 -14.89 2.44
CA GLY A 49 4.20 -13.93 3.53
C GLY A 49 3.52 -12.63 3.16
N CYS A 50 3.37 -11.76 4.16
CA CYS A 50 2.84 -10.44 3.97
C CYS A 50 3.87 -9.40 4.38
N GLY A 51 4.14 -8.45 3.49
CA GLY A 51 4.82 -7.22 3.85
C GLY A 51 3.82 -6.25 4.49
N LYS A 52 4.26 -5.51 5.52
CA LYS A 52 3.42 -4.51 6.20
C LYS A 52 4.10 -3.15 6.29
N ILE A 53 3.30 -2.09 6.15
CA ILE A 53 3.64 -0.72 6.51
C ILE A 53 2.77 -0.38 7.71
N SER A 54 3.39 0.04 8.81
CA SER A 54 2.69 0.45 10.04
C SER A 54 3.24 1.76 10.61
N ASP A 55 4.07 2.48 9.84
CA ASP A 55 4.68 3.75 10.21
C ASP A 55 4.11 4.93 9.41
N TYR A 56 2.96 4.74 8.77
CA TYR A 56 2.33 5.73 7.90
C TYR A 56 0.92 6.06 8.39
N ASP A 57 0.69 7.34 8.64
CA ASP A 57 -0.58 7.91 9.07
C ASP A 57 -1.20 8.66 7.86
N VAL A 58 -2.40 8.24 7.46
CA VAL A 58 -3.13 8.83 6.33
C VAL A 58 -3.65 10.22 6.67
N GLY A 59 -4.05 10.46 7.92
CA GLY A 59 -4.56 11.72 8.42
C GLY A 59 -5.55 12.39 7.48
N ARG A 60 -5.21 13.60 7.00
CA ARG A 60 -6.09 14.42 6.14
C ARG A 60 -5.99 14.11 4.64
N TRP A 61 -5.16 13.15 4.24
CA TRP A 61 -4.85 12.93 2.83
C TRP A 61 -5.80 11.91 2.21
N GLN A 62 -5.99 11.99 0.88
CA GLN A 62 -6.60 10.89 0.15
C GLN A 62 -5.49 9.97 -0.32
N VAL A 63 -5.65 8.67 -0.11
CA VAL A 63 -4.64 7.67 -0.44
C VAL A 63 -5.24 6.55 -1.27
N TYR A 64 -4.42 5.90 -2.08
CA TYR A 64 -4.76 4.61 -2.70
C TYR A 64 -3.53 3.71 -2.70
N MET A 65 -3.76 2.42 -2.85
CA MET A 65 -2.72 1.42 -3.05
C MET A 65 -2.72 0.91 -4.48
N LEU A 66 -1.53 0.78 -5.07
CA LEU A 66 -1.30 0.04 -6.32
C LEU A 66 -0.56 -1.24 -5.98
N LEU A 67 -1.13 -2.39 -6.29
CA LEU A 67 -0.50 -3.70 -6.17
C LEU A 67 0.09 -4.10 -7.51
N ASP A 68 1.38 -4.41 -7.54
CA ASP A 68 2.11 -4.90 -8.70
C ASP A 68 2.61 -6.32 -8.42
N SER A 69 2.19 -7.27 -9.26
CA SER A 69 2.66 -8.65 -9.16
C SER A 69 3.87 -8.84 -10.06
N HIS A 70 4.90 -9.50 -9.54
CA HIS A 70 6.09 -9.86 -10.32
C HIS A 70 5.84 -11.04 -11.26
N ALA A 71 4.63 -11.62 -11.25
CA ALA A 71 4.25 -12.68 -12.17
C ALA A 71 4.05 -12.14 -13.59
N ALA A 72 4.63 -12.81 -14.57
CA ALA A 72 4.53 -12.39 -15.97
C ALA A 72 3.07 -12.35 -16.45
N GLY A 73 2.65 -11.20 -17.00
CA GLY A 73 1.31 -11.02 -17.57
C GLY A 73 0.21 -10.72 -16.55
N VAL A 74 0.55 -10.53 -15.26
CA VAL A 74 -0.41 -10.06 -14.27
C VAL A 74 -0.41 -8.52 -14.26
N PRO A 75 -1.54 -7.87 -14.58
CA PRO A 75 -1.61 -6.41 -14.54
C PRO A 75 -1.63 -5.91 -13.09
N SER A 76 -1.08 -4.72 -12.87
CA SER A 76 -1.17 -4.03 -11.59
C SER A 76 -2.63 -3.69 -11.26
N VAL A 77 -3.01 -3.84 -10.00
CA VAL A 77 -4.37 -3.58 -9.51
C VAL A 77 -4.35 -2.38 -8.59
N LYS A 78 -5.27 -1.44 -8.79
CA LYS A 78 -5.40 -0.24 -7.97
C LYS A 78 -6.60 -0.37 -7.05
N SER A 79 -6.44 -0.02 -5.78
CA SER A 79 -7.57 0.17 -4.86
C SER A 79 -8.39 1.41 -5.25
N GLU A 80 -9.57 1.53 -4.65
CA GLU A 80 -10.25 2.81 -4.56
C GLU A 80 -9.47 3.77 -3.67
N TRP A 81 -9.79 5.06 -3.80
CA TRP A 81 -9.28 6.07 -2.88
C TRP A 81 -9.95 5.92 -1.51
N PHE A 82 -9.19 6.13 -0.44
CA PHE A 82 -9.69 6.16 0.92
C PHE A 82 -9.10 7.35 1.67
N THR A 83 -9.82 7.77 2.71
CA THR A 83 -9.47 8.80 3.69
C THR A 83 -9.91 8.27 5.05
N GLU A 84 -9.38 8.85 6.12
CA GLU A 84 -10.02 8.74 7.44
C GLU A 84 -11.29 9.59 7.56
#